data_AF-A0A9D0Y0Q9-F1
#
_entry.id   AF-A0A9D0Y0Q9-F1
#
_cell.length_a   1.000
_cell.length_b   1.000
_cell.length_c   1.000
_cell.angle_alpha   90.00
_cell.angle_beta   90.00
_cell.angle_gamma   90.00
#
_symmetry.space_group_name_H-M   'P 1'
#
loop_
_entity.id
_entity.type
_entity.pdbx_description
1 polymer ?
#
loop_
_entity_poly.entity_id
_entity_poly.type
_entity_poly.pdbx_seq_one_letter_code
_entity_poly.pdbx_strand_id
1 'polypeptide(L)'
;MKKDVKRQEWFEFKPGSWTREVNVRSFIQNNYTPYEGDESFLVGATDRTKYLWNEVLELMKIENEKGIIDAETKNPSTITTFGPGYLDKENEIIVGFQTDKPLKRGIMPNGGIRVVRNALKSYGYELDKNTEEIYKNRKTHNDGVFDAYTTAMRKARHSGIITGLPDAYGRGRIIGDYRRVALYGLDFLIEKREEQKRLLEIPVFESPDIILREEISEQIGALKELKEMAASYGYDIGLPAKNSVEATQWTYFAYLGAIKEQDGAAMSIGRVATFLDIYYERDLKNKIITEEEIQEIMDQFVMKLRMVRFLRTPDYNDLFSGDPTWVTEAIGGMGLDGRTLVTKSSFRILHTLDNLGPAPEPNLTILWSNNLPKAFKEYCAKISIDTSSIQYENDDIMRNLWGDDYGIACCVSAMKLGKQMQFFGARANLAKALLYAINGGKDEISGEQIGPMFEPITCEYLDYDEVVGKFDQTLDWLSELYINTLNVIHFMHDKYNYEKLQMALHDINVDRTEACG
;
A
#
# COMPACT_ATOMS: atom_id res chain seq x y z
N MET A 1 -12.61 -2.12 -39.31
CA MET A 1 -11.51 -3.10 -39.16
C MET A 1 -10.21 -2.34 -38.95
N LYS A 2 -9.84 -2.01 -37.71
CA LYS A 2 -8.45 -1.62 -37.40
C LYS A 2 -7.64 -2.93 -37.44
N LYS A 3 -6.56 -2.98 -38.23
CA LYS A 3 -5.63 -4.11 -38.26
C LYS A 3 -5.20 -4.43 -36.83
N ASP A 4 -5.32 -5.69 -36.41
CA ASP A 4 -4.63 -6.24 -35.24
C ASP A 4 -3.12 -6.08 -35.47
N VAL A 5 -2.58 -4.92 -35.11
CA VAL A 5 -1.14 -4.77 -34.94
C VAL A 5 -0.80 -5.57 -33.70
N LYS A 6 -0.29 -6.79 -33.87
CA LYS A 6 0.31 -7.54 -32.76
C LYS A 6 1.37 -6.64 -32.13
N ARG A 7 1.12 -6.17 -30.90
CA ARG A 7 2.09 -5.44 -30.09
C ARG A 7 3.31 -6.35 -29.87
N GLN A 8 4.50 -5.85 -30.19
CA GLN A 8 5.73 -6.64 -30.10
C GLN A 8 6.03 -7.01 -28.64
N GLU A 9 5.65 -6.15 -27.70
CA GLU A 9 5.80 -6.30 -26.25
C GLU A 9 5.00 -7.49 -25.71
N TRP A 10 3.90 -7.86 -26.40
CA TRP A 10 3.03 -8.98 -26.07
C TRP A 10 3.34 -10.25 -26.86
N PHE A 11 4.53 -10.33 -27.47
CA PHE A 11 4.98 -11.51 -28.17
C PHE A 11 4.87 -12.76 -27.28
N GLU A 12 4.32 -13.84 -27.86
CA GLU A 12 4.06 -15.16 -27.25
C GLU A 12 3.01 -15.22 -26.13
N PHE A 13 2.44 -14.10 -25.68
CA PHE A 13 1.34 -14.16 -24.73
C PHE A 13 0.04 -14.63 -25.39
N LYS A 14 -0.66 -15.55 -24.73
CA LYS A 14 -1.97 -16.04 -25.11
C LYS A 14 -3.00 -14.91 -24.97
N PRO A 15 -3.77 -14.62 -26.03
CA PRO A 15 -4.76 -13.54 -26.00
C PRO A 15 -5.92 -13.89 -25.05
N GLY A 16 -6.61 -12.87 -24.57
CA GLY A 16 -7.78 -12.99 -23.70
C GLY A 16 -8.59 -11.69 -23.70
N SER A 17 -9.46 -11.47 -22.72
CA SER A 17 -10.13 -10.15 -22.57
C SER A 17 -9.12 -9.02 -22.34
N TRP A 18 -7.98 -9.32 -21.71
CA TRP A 18 -6.91 -8.39 -21.40
C TRP A 18 -6.31 -7.65 -22.61
N THR A 19 -6.48 -8.15 -23.83
CA THR A 19 -6.00 -7.46 -25.05
C THR A 19 -6.95 -6.37 -25.54
N ARG A 20 -8.18 -6.32 -25.02
CA ARG A 20 -9.25 -5.40 -25.43
C ARG A 20 -9.60 -4.38 -24.35
N GLU A 21 -9.42 -4.76 -23.09
CA GLU A 21 -9.74 -3.98 -21.90
C GLU A 21 -8.64 -4.13 -20.84
N VAL A 22 -8.61 -3.22 -19.86
CA VAL A 22 -7.71 -3.31 -18.71
C VAL A 22 -8.19 -4.47 -17.81
N ASN A 23 -7.51 -5.61 -17.89
CA ASN A 23 -7.90 -6.84 -17.21
C ASN A 23 -6.65 -7.70 -16.89
N VAL A 24 -5.90 -7.30 -15.86
CA VAL A 24 -4.67 -7.98 -15.43
C VAL A 24 -4.94 -9.41 -14.99
N ARG A 25 -6.05 -9.68 -14.28
CA ARG A 25 -6.49 -11.05 -13.94
C ARG A 25 -6.56 -11.95 -15.17
N SER A 26 -7.20 -11.49 -16.24
CA SER A 26 -7.32 -12.24 -17.49
C SER A 26 -5.96 -12.48 -18.13
N PHE A 27 -5.04 -11.50 -18.09
CA PHE A 27 -3.66 -11.71 -18.54
C PHE A 27 -2.98 -12.81 -17.74
N ILE A 28 -3.05 -12.74 -16.40
CA ILE A 28 -2.45 -13.74 -15.51
C ILE A 28 -3.00 -15.12 -15.85
N GLN A 29 -4.31 -15.32 -15.75
CA GLN A 29 -4.96 -16.63 -15.91
C GLN A 29 -4.65 -17.33 -17.24
N ASN A 30 -4.44 -16.55 -18.32
CA ASN A 30 -4.11 -17.09 -19.63
C ASN A 30 -2.60 -17.42 -19.79
N ASN A 31 -1.71 -16.78 -19.03
CA ASN A 31 -0.28 -16.77 -19.35
C ASN A 31 0.65 -17.31 -18.26
N TYR A 32 0.22 -17.40 -17.00
CA TYR A 32 1.06 -17.92 -15.94
C TYR A 32 1.30 -19.44 -16.07
N THR A 33 2.44 -19.89 -15.55
CA THR A 33 2.81 -21.31 -15.49
C THR A 33 2.74 -21.77 -14.04
N PRO A 34 1.72 -22.55 -13.64
CA PRO A 34 1.69 -23.16 -12.31
C PRO A 34 2.96 -23.96 -12.04
N TYR A 35 3.56 -23.79 -10.86
CA TYR A 35 4.77 -24.49 -10.45
C TYR A 35 4.49 -25.37 -9.23
N GLU A 36 4.69 -26.67 -9.40
CA GLU A 36 4.47 -27.69 -8.36
C GLU A 36 5.79 -28.34 -7.88
N GLY A 37 6.92 -27.91 -8.45
CA GLY A 37 8.25 -28.35 -8.05
C GLY A 37 8.71 -27.74 -6.73
N ASP A 38 9.96 -28.04 -6.36
CA ASP A 38 10.61 -27.60 -5.13
C ASP A 38 11.55 -26.41 -5.35
N GLU A 39 12.28 -26.04 -4.31
CA GLU A 39 13.23 -24.94 -4.26
C GLU A 39 14.58 -25.21 -4.94
N SER A 40 14.80 -26.40 -5.53
CA SER A 40 16.12 -26.81 -6.07
C SER A 40 16.65 -25.98 -7.23
N PHE A 41 15.78 -25.19 -7.88
CA PHE A 41 16.16 -24.28 -8.96
C PHE A 41 16.69 -22.93 -8.46
N LEU A 42 16.50 -22.61 -7.18
CA LEU A 42 16.90 -21.33 -6.62
C LEU A 42 18.41 -21.16 -6.64
N VAL A 43 18.83 -19.91 -6.80
CA VAL A 43 20.22 -19.51 -6.92
C VAL A 43 20.52 -18.41 -5.91
N GLY A 44 21.72 -18.45 -5.35
CA GLY A 44 22.15 -17.48 -4.37
C GLY A 44 22.37 -16.08 -4.94
N ALA A 45 22.50 -15.09 -4.06
CA ALA A 45 22.75 -13.70 -4.45
C ALA A 45 24.03 -13.54 -5.30
N THR A 46 23.93 -12.74 -6.35
CA THR A 46 25.07 -12.31 -7.17
C THR A 46 26.04 -11.43 -6.38
N ASP A 47 27.27 -11.28 -6.87
CA ASP A 47 28.25 -10.39 -6.23
C ASP A 47 27.80 -8.91 -6.25
N ARG A 48 27.12 -8.50 -7.32
CA ARG A 48 26.52 -7.17 -7.45
C ARG A 48 25.38 -6.96 -6.44
N THR A 49 24.53 -7.96 -6.23
CA THR A 49 23.48 -7.93 -5.20
C THR A 49 24.09 -7.82 -3.80
N LYS A 50 25.09 -8.65 -3.49
CA LYS A 50 25.78 -8.61 -2.18
C LYS A 50 26.45 -7.25 -1.96
N TYR A 51 27.08 -6.68 -2.98
CA TYR A 51 27.69 -5.35 -2.93
C TYR A 51 26.66 -4.28 -2.55
N LEU A 52 25.57 -4.16 -3.33
CA LEU A 52 24.52 -3.18 -3.07
C LEU A 52 23.87 -3.41 -1.69
N TRP A 53 23.62 -4.66 -1.32
CA TRP A 53 23.00 -4.98 -0.04
C TRP A 53 23.89 -4.59 1.15
N ASN A 54 25.21 -4.74 1.04
CA ASN A 54 26.12 -4.26 2.08
C ASN A 54 26.05 -2.74 2.24
N GLU A 55 25.92 -1.97 1.15
CA GLU A 55 25.70 -0.51 1.25
C GLU A 55 24.38 -0.19 1.97
N VAL A 56 23.31 -0.95 1.67
CA VAL A 56 22.02 -0.80 2.36
C VAL A 56 22.15 -1.11 3.85
N LEU A 57 22.86 -2.18 4.22
CA LEU A 57 23.05 -2.55 5.63
C LEU A 57 23.81 -1.48 6.41
N GLU A 58 24.84 -0.86 5.83
CA GLU A 58 25.54 0.27 6.45
C GLU A 58 24.63 1.49 6.64
N LEU A 59 23.79 1.80 5.64
CA LEU A 59 22.80 2.87 5.78
C LEU A 59 21.76 2.55 6.87
N MET A 60 21.23 1.32 6.91
CA MET A 60 20.26 0.90 7.94
C MET A 60 20.87 0.93 9.34
N LYS A 61 22.17 0.62 9.49
CA LYS A 61 22.88 0.77 10.76
C LYS A 61 22.91 2.23 11.21
N ILE A 62 23.21 3.15 10.30
CA ILE A 62 23.17 4.59 10.58
C ILE A 62 21.75 5.04 10.93
N GLU A 63 20.72 4.53 10.23
CA GLU A 63 19.32 4.83 10.53
C GLU A 63 18.95 4.37 11.94
N ASN A 64 19.28 3.13 12.32
CA ASN A 64 18.99 2.59 13.65
C ASN A 64 19.67 3.38 14.77
N GLU A 65 20.89 3.88 14.56
CA GLU A 65 21.60 4.69 15.54
C GLU A 65 21.02 6.11 15.69
N LYS A 66 20.48 6.70 14.61
CA LYS A 66 19.99 8.09 14.56
C LYS A 66 18.46 8.23 14.65
N GLY A 67 17.72 7.15 14.46
CA GLY A 67 16.27 7.14 14.23
C GLY A 67 15.89 7.36 12.76
N ILE A 68 16.48 8.36 12.10
CA ILE A 68 16.32 8.60 10.65
C ILE A 68 17.68 8.97 10.03
N ILE A 69 17.89 8.67 8.74
CA ILE A 69 19.12 9.07 8.04
C ILE A 69 19.09 10.56 7.70
N ASP A 70 18.02 11.00 7.05
CA ASP A 70 17.83 12.38 6.62
C ASP A 70 16.34 12.67 6.36
N ALA A 71 15.98 13.94 6.36
CA ALA A 71 14.62 14.41 6.05
C ALA A 71 14.66 15.62 5.11
N GLU A 72 13.74 15.64 4.15
CA GLU A 72 13.44 16.85 3.38
C GLU A 72 12.80 17.91 4.31
N THR A 73 13.17 19.18 4.15
CA THR A 73 12.67 20.28 4.98
C THR A 73 11.95 21.36 4.18
N LYS A 74 12.17 21.39 2.87
CA LYS A 74 11.73 22.46 1.99
C LYS A 74 10.66 22.00 1.03
N ASN A 75 10.91 20.98 0.23
CA ASN A 75 10.05 20.67 -0.91
C ASN A 75 8.98 19.62 -0.54
N PRO A 76 7.67 19.95 -0.57
CA PRO A 76 6.59 18.96 -0.45
C PRO A 76 6.74 17.85 -1.48
N SER A 77 6.57 16.60 -1.08
CA SER A 77 6.71 15.45 -1.99
C SER A 77 5.55 15.39 -2.97
N THR A 78 5.89 15.19 -4.24
CA THR A 78 4.99 14.83 -5.33
C THR A 78 5.67 13.75 -6.16
N ILE A 79 4.98 13.20 -7.17
CA ILE A 79 5.54 12.21 -8.09
C ILE A 79 6.84 12.73 -8.76
N THR A 80 6.94 14.02 -9.05
CA THR A 80 8.05 14.63 -9.82
C THR A 80 8.94 15.60 -9.04
N THR A 81 8.70 15.79 -7.73
CA THR A 81 9.44 16.79 -6.92
C THR A 81 10.94 16.51 -6.89
N PHE A 82 11.33 15.25 -6.74
CA PHE A 82 12.72 14.85 -6.60
C PHE A 82 13.26 14.26 -7.90
N GLY A 83 14.49 14.62 -8.24
CA GLY A 83 15.26 13.96 -9.29
C GLY A 83 15.61 12.51 -8.92
N PRO A 84 16.33 11.81 -9.81
CA PRO A 84 16.63 10.41 -9.61
C PRO A 84 17.66 10.19 -8.49
N GLY A 85 17.35 9.28 -7.57
CA GLY A 85 18.26 8.79 -6.53
C GLY A 85 18.80 7.39 -6.88
N TYR A 86 19.99 7.08 -6.40
CA TYR A 86 20.70 5.80 -6.62
C TYR A 86 21.47 5.41 -5.35
N LEU A 87 21.65 4.11 -5.13
CA LEU A 87 22.70 3.59 -4.25
C LEU A 87 24.03 3.65 -5.01
N ASP A 88 24.04 2.95 -6.15
CA ASP A 88 25.11 2.93 -7.12
C ASP A 88 24.52 2.65 -8.50
N LYS A 89 24.46 3.70 -9.32
CA LYS A 89 23.79 3.69 -10.62
C LYS A 89 24.35 2.63 -11.58
N GLU A 90 25.64 2.28 -11.48
CA GLU A 90 26.26 1.31 -12.39
C GLU A 90 25.88 -0.13 -12.05
N ASN A 91 25.60 -0.39 -10.78
CA ASN A 91 25.28 -1.71 -10.25
C ASN A 91 23.76 -1.94 -10.09
N GLU A 92 22.93 -0.91 -10.21
CA GLU A 92 21.47 -1.06 -10.13
C GLU A 92 20.84 -1.46 -11.48
N ILE A 93 20.17 -2.61 -11.49
CA ILE A 93 19.26 -3.07 -12.56
C ILE A 93 17.87 -2.47 -12.35
N ILE A 94 17.37 -2.53 -11.11
CA ILE A 94 16.09 -1.92 -10.72
C ILE A 94 16.39 -0.64 -9.93
N VAL A 95 15.95 0.50 -10.47
CA VAL A 95 16.29 1.83 -9.97
C VAL A 95 15.07 2.57 -9.43
N GLY A 96 15.34 3.53 -8.54
CA GLY A 96 14.38 4.52 -8.08
C GLY A 96 14.22 4.58 -6.57
N PHE A 97 14.20 5.79 -6.02
CA PHE A 97 13.97 6.07 -4.60
C PHE A 97 12.95 7.20 -4.40
N GLN A 98 12.32 7.24 -3.22
CA GLN A 98 11.29 8.24 -2.88
C GLN A 98 11.81 9.67 -2.96
N THR A 99 13.08 9.90 -2.65
CA THR A 99 13.75 11.20 -2.74
C THR A 99 15.01 11.11 -3.61
N ASP A 100 15.83 12.16 -3.60
CA ASP A 100 17.11 12.23 -4.31
C ASP A 100 18.21 11.33 -3.71
N LYS A 101 17.96 10.72 -2.54
CA LYS A 101 18.89 9.83 -1.84
C LYS A 101 18.18 8.62 -1.22
N PRO A 102 18.85 7.45 -1.11
CA PRO A 102 18.29 6.32 -0.40
C PRO A 102 18.00 6.66 1.08
N LEU A 103 16.85 6.22 1.59
CA LEU A 103 16.38 6.39 2.99
C LEU A 103 16.21 7.85 3.49
N LYS A 104 16.43 8.87 2.66
CA LYS A 104 16.03 10.24 2.98
C LYS A 104 14.50 10.35 2.90
N ARG A 105 13.86 10.77 3.98
CA ARG A 105 12.40 10.84 4.11
C ARG A 105 11.84 12.13 3.51
N GLY A 106 10.83 12.02 2.66
CA GLY A 106 10.09 13.18 2.12
C GLY A 106 9.11 13.79 3.14
N ILE A 107 8.60 14.98 2.84
CA ILE A 107 7.51 15.62 3.61
C ILE A 107 6.20 15.64 2.82
N MET A 108 5.08 15.32 3.47
CA MET A 108 3.75 15.25 2.84
C MET A 108 2.72 16.16 3.53
N PRO A 109 2.86 17.49 3.39
CA PRO A 109 2.04 18.45 4.14
C PRO A 109 0.56 18.49 3.77
N ASN A 110 0.12 17.93 2.63
CA ASN A 110 -1.30 17.79 2.31
C ASN A 110 -2.06 16.95 3.37
N GLY A 111 -1.40 15.95 3.96
CA GLY A 111 -1.93 15.18 5.09
C GLY A 111 -2.04 16.01 6.38
N GLY A 112 -1.09 16.93 6.61
CA GLY A 112 -1.13 17.86 7.74
C GLY A 112 0.18 18.61 7.98
N ILE A 113 0.18 19.93 7.80
CA ILE A 113 1.38 20.77 7.96
C ILE A 113 1.90 20.79 9.41
N ARG A 114 0.99 20.72 10.40
CA ARG A 114 1.37 20.65 11.82
C ARG A 114 2.07 19.34 12.16
N VAL A 115 1.62 18.24 11.55
CA VAL A 115 2.21 16.92 11.75
C VAL A 115 3.63 16.90 11.21
N VAL A 116 3.82 17.36 9.96
CA VAL A 116 5.15 17.46 9.34
C VAL A 116 6.10 18.30 10.18
N ARG A 117 5.67 19.48 10.64
CA ARG A 117 6.47 20.35 11.50
C ARG A 117 6.90 19.63 12.79
N ASN A 118 5.98 18.95 13.44
CA ASN A 118 6.27 18.25 14.70
C ASN A 118 7.22 17.07 14.47
N ALA A 119 7.03 16.32 13.38
CA ALA A 119 7.92 15.21 13.01
C ALA A 119 9.35 15.73 12.73
N LEU A 120 9.51 16.77 11.91
CA LEU A 120 10.83 17.38 11.66
C LEU A 120 11.50 17.85 12.96
N LYS A 121 10.77 18.56 13.83
CA LYS A 121 11.30 19.02 15.11
C LYS A 121 11.76 17.87 16.01
N SER A 122 11.05 16.74 16.01
CA SER A 122 11.43 15.57 16.83
C SER A 122 12.77 14.95 16.41
N TYR A 123 13.21 15.17 15.17
CA TYR A 123 14.51 14.72 14.67
C TYR A 123 15.53 15.87 14.52
N GLY A 124 15.25 17.05 15.08
CA GLY A 124 16.18 18.19 15.05
C GLY A 124 16.19 19.00 13.74
N TYR A 125 15.17 18.83 12.89
CA TYR A 125 15.01 19.60 11.66
C TYR A 125 13.98 20.73 11.82
N GLU A 126 14.10 21.76 10.99
CA GLU A 126 13.12 22.85 10.89
C GLU A 126 12.48 22.87 9.51
N LEU A 127 11.16 23.06 9.46
CA LEU A 127 10.42 23.20 8.21
C LEU A 127 10.70 24.56 7.57
N ASP A 128 10.90 24.58 6.24
CA ASP A 128 11.13 25.81 5.49
C ASP A 128 9.95 26.79 5.62
N LYS A 129 10.27 28.07 5.85
CA LYS A 129 9.28 29.13 6.06
C LYS A 129 8.37 29.37 4.86
N ASN A 130 8.87 29.19 3.63
CA ASN A 130 8.04 29.36 2.44
C ASN A 130 7.02 28.23 2.35
N THR A 131 7.42 27.00 2.70
CA THR A 131 6.51 25.86 2.78
C THR A 131 5.45 26.09 3.85
N GLU A 132 5.82 26.60 5.02
CA GLU A 132 4.82 27.02 6.01
C GLU A 132 3.85 28.07 5.47
N GLU A 133 4.34 29.06 4.71
CA GLU A 133 3.52 30.15 4.15
C GLU A 133 2.51 29.63 3.12
N ILE A 134 2.92 28.70 2.25
CA ILE A 134 2.02 28.06 1.26
C ILE A 134 0.83 27.41 1.97
N TYR A 135 1.10 26.69 3.05
CA TYR A 135 0.08 25.95 3.81
C TYR A 135 -0.73 26.83 4.78
N LYS A 136 -0.50 28.15 4.82
CA LYS A 136 -1.49 29.09 5.38
C LYS A 136 -2.68 29.30 4.44
N ASN A 137 -2.46 29.17 3.13
CA ASN A 137 -3.49 29.36 2.11
C ASN A 137 -4.03 28.03 1.57
N ARG A 138 -3.24 26.95 1.64
CA ARG A 138 -3.68 25.58 1.32
C ARG A 138 -4.07 24.84 2.60
N LYS A 139 -5.38 24.68 2.82
CA LYS A 139 -5.91 23.86 3.91
C LYS A 139 -5.47 22.41 3.76
N THR A 140 -5.11 21.72 4.84
CA THR A 140 -4.70 20.31 4.82
C THR A 140 -5.83 19.36 5.22
N HIS A 141 -5.66 18.06 5.00
CA HIS A 141 -6.55 17.02 5.53
C HIS A 141 -6.72 17.17 7.05
N ASN A 142 -5.62 17.23 7.80
CA ASN A 142 -5.64 17.44 9.25
C ASN A 142 -6.41 18.72 9.66
N ASP A 143 -6.24 19.84 8.95
CA ASP A 143 -7.03 21.06 9.25
C ASP A 143 -8.51 20.88 8.95
N GLY A 144 -8.85 20.23 7.83
CA GLY A 144 -10.22 19.90 7.45
C GLY A 144 -10.93 19.06 8.51
N VAL A 145 -10.28 17.99 8.96
CA VAL A 145 -10.83 17.07 9.96
C VAL A 145 -11.10 17.78 11.28
N PHE A 146 -10.10 18.48 11.81
CA PHE A 146 -10.24 19.12 13.12
C PHE A 146 -11.25 20.28 13.09
N ASP A 147 -11.40 21.00 11.99
CA ASP A 147 -12.45 22.03 11.87
C ASP A 147 -13.87 21.43 11.87
N ALA A 148 -14.04 20.19 11.39
CA ALA A 148 -15.33 19.50 11.34
C ALA A 148 -15.63 18.63 12.57
N TYR A 149 -14.61 18.25 13.35
CA TYR A 149 -14.79 17.45 14.56
C TYR A 149 -15.66 18.12 15.61
N THR A 150 -16.60 17.34 16.16
CA THR A 150 -17.40 17.75 17.32
C THR A 150 -16.58 17.66 18.62
N THR A 151 -17.10 18.27 19.69
CA THR A 151 -16.52 18.12 21.04
C THR A 151 -16.46 16.65 21.47
N ALA A 152 -17.48 15.84 21.14
CA ALA A 152 -17.51 14.42 21.49
C ALA A 152 -16.40 13.63 20.80
N MET A 153 -16.17 13.87 19.50
CA MET A 153 -15.09 13.23 18.73
C MET A 153 -13.71 13.53 19.32
N ARG A 154 -13.47 14.80 19.69
CA ARG A 154 -12.21 15.24 20.32
C ARG A 154 -11.99 14.60 21.69
N LYS A 155 -13.03 14.50 22.50
CA LYS A 155 -12.99 13.83 23.82
C LYS A 155 -12.73 12.32 23.69
N ALA A 156 -13.36 11.67 22.73
CA ALA A 156 -13.14 10.25 22.48
C ALA A 156 -11.70 9.96 22.06
N ARG A 157 -11.13 10.81 21.20
CA ARG A 157 -9.71 10.76 20.84
C ARG A 157 -8.78 10.98 22.03
N HIS A 158 -9.07 11.98 22.87
CA HIS A 158 -8.22 12.33 24.01
C HIS A 158 -8.21 11.25 25.11
N SER A 159 -9.36 10.67 25.40
CA SER A 159 -9.50 9.61 26.42
C SER A 159 -8.98 8.24 25.98
N GLY A 160 -8.74 8.06 24.69
CA GLY A 160 -8.27 6.79 24.14
C GLY A 160 -9.34 5.71 23.99
N ILE A 161 -10.64 6.09 24.03
CA ILE A 161 -11.73 5.18 23.66
C ILE A 161 -11.76 4.92 22.15
N ILE A 162 -11.32 5.90 21.34
CA ILE A 162 -11.03 5.74 19.91
C ILE A 162 -9.61 6.24 19.66
N THR A 163 -8.73 5.42 19.08
CA THR A 163 -7.30 5.74 18.97
C THR A 163 -6.73 5.43 17.59
N GLY A 164 -5.68 6.17 17.24
CA GLY A 164 -4.91 5.92 16.02
C GLY A 164 -5.64 6.26 14.72
N LEU A 165 -6.75 7.01 14.76
CA LEU A 165 -7.48 7.44 13.56
C LEU A 165 -6.56 8.13 12.54
N PRO A 166 -6.80 8.00 11.22
CA PRO A 166 -6.01 8.66 10.18
C PRO A 166 -6.37 10.14 10.03
N ASP A 167 -6.39 10.88 11.14
CA ASP A 167 -6.60 12.34 11.18
C ASP A 167 -5.30 13.14 11.12
N ALA A 168 -4.16 12.47 11.20
CA ALA A 168 -2.83 13.08 11.30
C ALA A 168 -1.76 12.41 10.41
N TYR A 169 -2.16 11.58 9.44
CA TYR A 169 -1.28 10.91 8.47
C TYR A 169 -2.15 10.41 7.30
N GLY A 170 -1.55 10.02 6.17
CA GLY A 170 -2.30 9.44 5.05
C GLY A 170 -3.07 8.18 5.43
N ARG A 171 -4.33 8.03 4.98
CA ARG A 171 -5.18 6.89 5.40
C ARG A 171 -4.63 5.52 4.97
N GLY A 172 -3.96 5.44 3.81
CA GLY A 172 -3.50 4.17 3.24
C GLY A 172 -4.66 3.21 2.94
N ARG A 173 -4.39 1.89 2.99
CA ARG A 173 -5.39 0.84 2.67
C ARG A 173 -5.96 0.93 1.25
N ILE A 174 -5.13 1.39 0.33
CA ILE A 174 -5.39 1.43 -1.11
C ILE A 174 -4.25 0.69 -1.80
N ILE A 175 -4.57 -0.19 -2.75
CA ILE A 175 -3.58 -0.87 -3.58
C ILE A 175 -3.89 -0.55 -5.03
N GLY A 176 -3.13 0.40 -5.60
CA GLY A 176 -3.15 0.60 -7.04
C GLY A 176 -2.71 -0.68 -7.74
N ASP A 177 -3.35 -1.07 -8.84
CA ASP A 177 -2.91 -2.24 -9.61
C ASP A 177 -1.67 -1.87 -10.45
N TYR A 178 -0.51 -1.82 -9.79
CA TYR A 178 0.77 -1.37 -10.33
C TYR A 178 1.23 -2.17 -11.56
N ARG A 179 0.78 -3.42 -11.65
CA ARG A 179 0.99 -4.34 -12.77
C ARG A 179 0.41 -3.80 -14.09
N ARG A 180 -0.61 -2.93 -14.02
CA ARG A 180 -1.21 -2.29 -15.21
C ARG A 180 -0.17 -1.50 -16.01
N VAL A 181 0.75 -0.82 -15.34
CA VAL A 181 1.77 0.00 -16.03
C VAL A 181 2.71 -0.90 -16.84
N ALA A 182 3.18 -2.01 -16.26
CA ALA A 182 3.97 -3.00 -16.99
C ALA A 182 3.19 -3.64 -18.15
N LEU A 183 1.93 -4.03 -17.94
CA LEU A 183 1.16 -4.76 -18.96
C LEU A 183 0.70 -3.86 -20.13
N TYR A 184 0.37 -2.60 -19.86
CA TYR A 184 -0.31 -1.74 -20.83
C TYR A 184 0.49 -0.54 -21.30
N GLY A 185 1.47 -0.07 -20.52
CA GLY A 185 2.11 1.22 -20.72
C GLY A 185 1.20 2.40 -20.38
N LEU A 186 1.79 3.56 -20.08
CA LEU A 186 1.02 4.73 -19.65
C LEU A 186 0.19 5.36 -20.77
N ASP A 187 0.62 5.28 -22.03
CA ASP A 187 -0.11 5.94 -23.13
C ASP A 187 -1.51 5.32 -23.31
N PHE A 188 -1.58 3.99 -23.22
CA PHE A 188 -2.87 3.29 -23.26
C PHE A 188 -3.73 3.58 -22.01
N LEU A 189 -3.13 3.60 -20.83
CA LEU A 189 -3.87 3.86 -19.57
C LEU A 189 -4.43 5.29 -19.54
N ILE A 190 -3.65 6.27 -20.01
CA ILE A 190 -4.09 7.66 -20.16
C ILE A 190 -5.22 7.76 -21.18
N GLU A 191 -5.07 7.15 -22.38
CA GLU A 191 -6.12 7.16 -23.40
C GLU A 191 -7.43 6.55 -22.86
N LYS A 192 -7.34 5.43 -22.14
CA LYS A 192 -8.50 4.77 -21.52
C LYS A 192 -9.15 5.64 -20.46
N ARG A 193 -8.37 6.34 -19.65
CA ARG A 193 -8.89 7.25 -18.62
C ARG A 193 -9.55 8.48 -19.22
N GLU A 194 -9.01 9.01 -20.32
CA GLU A 194 -9.66 10.10 -21.08
C GLU A 194 -10.95 9.65 -21.77
N GLU A 195 -10.99 8.44 -22.34
CA GLU A 195 -12.22 7.83 -22.87
C GLU A 195 -13.30 7.73 -21.80
N GLN A 196 -12.92 7.17 -20.66
CA GLN A 196 -13.75 7.06 -19.47
C GLN A 196 -14.28 8.43 -18.99
N LYS A 197 -13.47 9.48 -18.98
CA LYS A 197 -13.91 10.85 -18.66
C LYS A 197 -14.94 11.37 -19.66
N ARG A 198 -14.76 11.11 -20.96
CA ARG A 198 -15.73 11.52 -22.01
C ARG A 198 -17.06 10.81 -21.87
N LEU A 199 -17.07 9.54 -21.45
CA LEU A 199 -18.30 8.78 -21.23
C LEU A 199 -19.17 9.34 -20.08
N LEU A 200 -18.60 10.18 -19.22
CA LEU A 200 -19.32 10.89 -18.15
C LEU A 200 -19.85 12.26 -18.58
N GLU A 201 -19.90 12.56 -19.88
CA GLU A 201 -20.52 13.79 -20.40
C GLU A 201 -22.04 13.60 -20.51
N ILE A 202 -22.76 14.04 -19.48
CA ILE A 202 -24.21 13.93 -19.35
C ILE A 202 -24.87 15.33 -19.32
N PRO A 203 -26.18 15.46 -19.62
CA PRO A 203 -26.82 16.78 -19.74
C PRO A 203 -27.04 17.51 -18.41
N VAL A 204 -27.05 16.78 -17.28
CA VAL A 204 -27.29 17.33 -15.93
C VAL A 204 -26.25 16.76 -14.98
N PHE A 205 -25.65 17.61 -14.16
CA PHE A 205 -24.60 17.23 -13.22
C PHE A 205 -25.05 17.47 -11.78
N GLU A 206 -24.84 16.48 -10.92
CA GLU A 206 -24.89 16.62 -9.48
C GLU A 206 -23.48 16.61 -8.87
N SER A 207 -23.35 16.90 -7.58
CA SER A 207 -22.05 16.93 -6.91
C SER A 207 -21.22 15.64 -7.10
N PRO A 208 -21.78 14.43 -7.03
CA PRO A 208 -21.02 13.19 -7.29
C PRO A 208 -20.43 13.13 -8.70
N ASP A 209 -21.15 13.59 -9.72
CA ASP A 209 -20.67 13.58 -11.11
C ASP A 209 -19.50 14.55 -11.31
N ILE A 210 -19.59 15.73 -10.67
CA ILE A 210 -18.55 16.76 -10.71
C ILE A 210 -17.28 16.25 -10.02
N ILE A 211 -17.42 15.69 -8.81
CA ILE A 211 -16.30 15.14 -8.04
C ILE A 211 -15.62 14.02 -8.82
N LEU A 212 -16.38 13.04 -9.32
CA LEU A 212 -15.81 11.92 -10.07
C LEU A 212 -15.01 12.39 -11.30
N ARG A 213 -15.49 13.41 -12.02
CA ARG A 213 -14.77 13.94 -13.18
C ARG A 213 -13.54 14.76 -12.81
N GLU A 214 -13.57 15.45 -11.68
CA GLU A 214 -12.38 16.11 -11.11
C GLU A 214 -11.34 15.05 -10.73
N GLU A 215 -11.73 14.03 -9.97
CA GLU A 215 -10.88 12.90 -9.60
C GLU A 215 -10.26 12.21 -10.83
N ILE A 216 -11.03 11.99 -11.90
CA ILE A 216 -10.51 11.41 -13.15
C ILE A 216 -9.50 12.34 -13.82
N SER A 217 -9.67 13.66 -13.71
CA SER A 217 -8.72 14.65 -14.23
C SER A 217 -7.39 14.59 -13.48
N GLU A 218 -7.48 14.53 -12.15
CA GLU A 218 -6.34 14.35 -11.26
C GLU A 218 -5.62 13.02 -11.52
N GLN A 219 -6.35 11.93 -11.76
CA GLN A 219 -5.79 10.63 -12.16
C GLN A 219 -5.02 10.71 -13.48
N ILE A 220 -5.55 11.40 -14.50
CA ILE A 220 -4.86 11.61 -15.78
C ILE A 220 -3.58 12.43 -15.56
N GLY A 221 -3.64 13.46 -14.72
CA GLY A 221 -2.48 14.25 -14.32
C GLY A 221 -1.39 13.39 -13.68
N ALA A 222 -1.77 12.58 -12.68
CA ALA A 222 -0.85 11.70 -11.98
C ALA A 222 -0.19 10.65 -12.89
N LEU A 223 -0.92 10.09 -13.88
CA LEU A 223 -0.32 9.20 -14.89
C LEU A 223 0.70 9.93 -15.77
N LYS A 224 0.46 11.21 -16.12
CA LYS A 224 1.42 12.02 -16.89
C LYS A 224 2.66 12.35 -16.05
N GLU A 225 2.48 12.70 -14.79
CA GLU A 225 3.57 12.91 -13.82
C GLU A 225 4.40 11.63 -13.63
N LEU A 226 3.76 10.45 -13.59
CA LEU A 226 4.46 9.17 -13.52
C LEU A 226 5.36 8.93 -14.75
N LYS A 227 4.89 9.33 -15.95
CA LYS A 227 5.70 9.27 -17.18
C LYS A 227 6.92 10.18 -17.10
N GLU A 228 6.75 11.40 -16.58
CA GLU A 228 7.84 12.35 -16.35
C GLU A 228 8.85 11.82 -15.32
N MET A 229 8.37 11.26 -14.20
CA MET A 229 9.21 10.66 -13.17
C MET A 229 10.09 9.55 -13.77
N ALA A 230 9.51 8.59 -14.49
CA ALA A 230 10.27 7.52 -15.11
C ALA A 230 11.27 8.03 -16.17
N ALA A 231 10.89 9.06 -16.95
CA ALA A 231 11.77 9.69 -17.91
C ALA A 231 13.01 10.33 -17.25
N SER A 232 12.89 10.86 -16.03
CA SER A 232 14.04 11.36 -15.25
C SER A 232 15.08 10.29 -14.89
N TYR A 233 14.65 9.02 -14.83
CA TYR A 233 15.53 7.85 -14.68
C TYR A 233 16.02 7.27 -16.02
N GLY A 234 15.64 7.89 -17.15
CA GLY A 234 16.03 7.44 -18.49
C GLY A 234 15.13 6.36 -19.10
N TYR A 235 13.92 6.16 -18.55
CA TYR A 235 12.97 5.15 -19.02
C TYR A 235 11.73 5.78 -19.67
N ASP A 236 11.37 5.31 -20.87
CA ASP A 236 10.09 5.63 -21.50
C ASP A 236 9.09 4.50 -21.23
N ILE A 237 8.17 4.75 -20.30
CA ILE A 237 7.14 3.80 -19.88
C ILE A 237 5.79 4.05 -20.58
N GLY A 238 5.80 4.78 -21.69
CA GLY A 238 4.61 5.02 -22.52
C GLY A 238 4.05 3.72 -23.12
N LEU A 239 4.94 2.83 -23.56
CA LEU A 239 4.60 1.51 -24.10
C LEU A 239 4.64 0.41 -23.02
N PRO A 240 3.95 -0.73 -23.24
CA PRO A 240 4.06 -1.89 -22.35
C PRO A 240 5.50 -2.35 -22.16
N ALA A 241 5.78 -2.99 -21.03
CA ALA A 241 7.07 -3.62 -20.77
C ALA A 241 7.33 -4.76 -21.77
N LYS A 242 8.52 -4.78 -22.36
CA LYS A 242 8.90 -5.75 -23.40
C LYS A 242 9.66 -6.96 -22.87
N ASN A 243 10.20 -6.90 -21.66
CA ASN A 243 11.03 -7.95 -21.05
C ASN A 243 10.91 -7.95 -19.51
N SER A 244 11.60 -8.89 -18.89
CA SER A 244 11.66 -9.15 -17.44
C SER A 244 12.09 -7.93 -16.62
N VAL A 245 13.12 -7.22 -17.09
CA VAL A 245 13.65 -6.02 -16.42
C VAL A 245 12.59 -4.90 -16.48
N GLU A 246 12.06 -4.61 -17.67
CA GLU A 246 11.04 -3.57 -17.84
C GLU A 246 9.75 -3.89 -17.08
N ALA A 247 9.31 -5.15 -17.05
CA ALA A 247 8.08 -5.53 -16.34
C ALA A 247 8.21 -5.29 -14.84
N THR A 248 9.38 -5.62 -14.29
CA THR A 248 9.71 -5.37 -12.88
C THR A 248 9.85 -3.87 -12.63
N GLN A 249 10.61 -3.16 -13.45
CA GLN A 249 10.85 -1.73 -13.32
C GLN A 249 9.58 -0.89 -13.49
N TRP A 250 8.67 -1.24 -14.40
CA TRP A 250 7.42 -0.48 -14.64
C TRP A 250 6.45 -0.67 -13.49
N THR A 251 6.35 -1.91 -12.98
CA THR A 251 5.57 -2.22 -11.78
C THR A 251 6.14 -1.44 -10.59
N TYR A 252 7.46 -1.44 -10.42
CA TYR A 252 8.12 -0.68 -9.37
C TYR A 252 7.94 0.83 -9.53
N PHE A 253 8.06 1.40 -10.73
CA PHE A 253 7.83 2.84 -10.93
C PHE A 253 6.40 3.25 -10.60
N ALA A 254 5.41 2.44 -10.96
CA ALA A 254 4.03 2.70 -10.59
C ALA A 254 3.84 2.76 -9.06
N TYR A 255 4.48 1.84 -8.34
CA TYR A 255 4.50 1.84 -6.88
C TYR A 255 5.30 3.01 -6.31
N LEU A 256 6.47 3.31 -6.87
CA LEU A 256 7.35 4.41 -6.48
C LEU A 256 6.63 5.75 -6.56
N GLY A 257 5.86 5.98 -7.63
CA GLY A 257 5.03 7.18 -7.75
C GLY A 257 4.01 7.27 -6.62
N ALA A 258 3.40 6.15 -6.21
CA ALA A 258 2.41 6.13 -5.13
C ALA A 258 3.05 6.49 -3.78
N ILE A 259 4.21 5.93 -3.45
CA ILE A 259 4.94 6.22 -2.20
C ILE A 259 5.71 7.55 -2.23
N LYS A 260 5.79 8.22 -3.39
CA LYS A 260 6.25 9.63 -3.51
C LYS A 260 5.10 10.61 -3.28
N GLU A 261 3.88 10.24 -3.67
CA GLU A 261 2.69 11.08 -3.55
C GLU A 261 2.02 10.97 -2.18
N GLN A 262 2.01 9.76 -1.59
CA GLN A 262 1.21 9.44 -0.40
C GLN A 262 2.03 8.75 0.69
N ASP A 263 1.72 9.08 1.96
CA ASP A 263 2.31 8.51 3.18
C ASP A 263 1.27 7.72 3.98
N GLY A 264 0.45 6.94 3.27
CA GLY A 264 -0.51 6.03 3.87
C GLY A 264 0.11 5.21 5.00
N ALA A 265 -0.66 4.87 6.05
CA ALA A 265 -0.14 3.95 7.07
C ALA A 265 0.36 2.66 6.42
N ALA A 266 -0.48 2.03 5.60
CA ALA A 266 -0.10 0.87 4.79
C ALA A 266 -0.10 1.20 3.29
N MET A 267 1.07 0.99 2.66
CA MET A 267 1.32 1.19 1.24
C MET A 267 1.67 -0.16 0.59
N SER A 268 0.68 -1.04 0.47
CA SER A 268 0.92 -2.41 0.02
C SER A 268 1.17 -2.51 -1.49
N ILE A 269 2.09 -3.40 -1.91
CA ILE A 269 2.47 -3.59 -3.32
C ILE A 269 1.48 -4.48 -4.08
N GLY A 270 0.71 -5.31 -3.38
CA GLY A 270 -0.40 -6.08 -3.94
C GLY A 270 -0.08 -7.55 -4.15
N ARG A 271 -0.10 -8.01 -5.41
CA ARG A 271 0.11 -9.42 -5.80
C ARG A 271 0.84 -9.48 -7.13
N VAL A 272 2.15 -9.28 -7.08
CA VAL A 272 3.01 -9.07 -8.26
C VAL A 272 3.86 -10.30 -8.63
N ALA A 273 4.21 -11.19 -7.69
CA ALA A 273 5.16 -12.27 -7.95
C ALA A 273 4.73 -13.20 -9.11
N THR A 274 3.50 -13.71 -9.08
CA THR A 274 2.93 -14.55 -10.14
C THR A 274 2.77 -13.80 -11.46
N PHE A 275 2.51 -12.49 -11.41
CA PHE A 275 2.42 -11.65 -12.61
C PHE A 275 3.80 -11.47 -13.28
N LEU A 276 4.84 -11.17 -12.49
CA LEU A 276 6.20 -10.98 -13.00
C LEU A 276 6.77 -12.28 -13.56
N ASP A 277 6.42 -13.43 -12.96
CA ASP A 277 6.85 -14.75 -13.43
C ASP A 277 6.50 -15.02 -14.90
N ILE A 278 5.39 -14.46 -15.39
CA ILE A 278 4.97 -14.59 -16.80
C ILE A 278 6.04 -14.03 -17.76
N TYR A 279 6.64 -12.90 -17.40
CA TYR A 279 7.71 -12.28 -18.17
C TYR A 279 9.02 -13.05 -18.01
N TYR A 280 9.33 -13.48 -16.78
CA TYR A 280 10.54 -14.25 -16.47
C TYR A 280 10.56 -15.59 -17.21
N GLU A 281 9.49 -16.37 -17.14
CA GLU A 281 9.40 -17.66 -17.81
C GLU A 281 9.45 -17.53 -19.34
N ARG A 282 8.85 -16.47 -19.90
CA ARG A 282 8.96 -16.19 -21.34
C ARG A 282 10.41 -15.90 -21.74
N ASP A 283 11.08 -15.01 -21.02
CA ASP A 283 12.44 -14.61 -21.36
C ASP A 283 13.45 -15.74 -21.09
N LEU A 284 13.24 -16.53 -20.03
CA LEU A 284 14.04 -17.72 -19.69
C LEU A 284 13.90 -18.79 -20.79
N LYS A 285 12.67 -19.08 -21.23
CA LYS A 285 12.41 -20.03 -22.32
C LYS A 285 13.07 -19.59 -23.63
N ASN A 286 13.09 -18.28 -23.88
CA ASN A 286 13.74 -17.68 -25.04
C ASN A 286 15.25 -17.49 -24.88
N LYS A 287 15.84 -17.93 -23.75
CA LYS A 287 17.27 -17.82 -23.43
C LYS A 287 17.80 -16.38 -23.49
N ILE A 288 16.93 -15.42 -23.18
CA ILE A 288 17.27 -13.99 -23.11
C ILE A 288 17.87 -13.65 -21.75
N ILE A 289 17.47 -14.40 -20.71
CA ILE A 289 17.88 -14.22 -19.33
C ILE A 289 18.12 -15.60 -18.69
N THR A 290 18.95 -15.63 -17.66
CA THR A 290 19.24 -16.79 -16.83
C THR A 290 18.48 -16.75 -15.50
N GLU A 291 18.43 -17.87 -14.77
CA GLU A 291 17.83 -17.91 -13.44
C GLU A 291 18.57 -16.99 -12.45
N GLU A 292 19.91 -16.88 -12.55
CA GLU A 292 20.74 -15.97 -11.75
C GLU A 292 20.37 -14.50 -11.99
N GLU A 293 20.22 -14.10 -13.25
CA GLU A 293 19.80 -12.73 -13.58
C GLU A 293 18.34 -12.44 -13.16
N ILE A 294 17.44 -13.43 -13.21
CA ILE A 294 16.07 -13.27 -12.70
C ILE A 294 16.09 -13.07 -11.18
N GLN A 295 16.86 -13.88 -10.44
CA GLN A 295 16.96 -13.74 -9.00
C GLN A 295 17.61 -12.40 -8.62
N GLU A 296 18.61 -11.92 -9.37
CA GLU A 296 19.19 -10.59 -9.17
C GLU A 296 18.17 -9.47 -9.36
N ILE A 297 17.31 -9.54 -10.40
CA ILE A 297 16.21 -8.59 -10.59
C ILE A 297 15.25 -8.61 -9.39
N MET A 298 14.88 -9.81 -8.91
CA MET A 298 13.99 -9.97 -7.76
C MET A 298 14.61 -9.42 -6.47
N ASP A 299 15.88 -9.73 -6.22
CA ASP A 299 16.63 -9.27 -5.05
C ASP A 299 16.72 -7.73 -5.06
N GLN A 300 17.08 -7.12 -6.19
CA GLN A 300 17.13 -5.66 -6.28
C GLN A 300 15.76 -4.99 -6.20
N PHE A 301 14.71 -5.63 -6.74
CA PHE A 301 13.33 -5.15 -6.55
C PHE A 301 12.94 -5.15 -5.08
N VAL A 302 13.14 -6.26 -4.36
CA VAL A 302 12.86 -6.37 -2.93
C VAL A 302 13.74 -5.43 -2.10
N MET A 303 15.01 -5.23 -2.48
CA MET A 303 15.89 -4.26 -1.85
C MET A 303 15.29 -2.85 -1.87
N LYS A 304 14.66 -2.43 -2.98
CA LYS A 304 13.96 -1.15 -3.05
C LYS A 304 12.74 -1.11 -2.11
N LEU A 305 11.96 -2.19 -2.07
CA LEU A 305 10.80 -2.28 -1.16
C LEU A 305 11.22 -2.20 0.32
N ARG A 306 12.37 -2.76 0.70
CA ARG A 306 12.96 -2.68 2.05
C ARG A 306 13.37 -1.27 2.46
N MET A 307 13.52 -0.35 1.51
CA MET A 307 14.02 1.01 1.73
C MET A 307 12.93 2.08 1.62
N VAL A 308 11.66 1.67 1.58
CA VAL A 308 10.54 2.61 1.70
C VAL A 308 10.51 3.19 3.12
N ARG A 309 10.42 4.51 3.23
CA ARG A 309 10.37 5.24 4.51
C ARG A 309 9.41 6.43 4.43
N PHE A 310 8.77 6.75 5.54
CA PHE A 310 7.94 7.94 5.70
C PHE A 310 8.35 8.72 6.93
N LEU A 311 8.29 10.06 6.88
CA LEU A 311 8.55 10.88 8.04
C LEU A 311 7.38 10.76 9.02
N ARG A 312 7.63 10.19 10.21
CA ARG A 312 6.62 9.94 11.24
C ARG A 312 6.98 10.62 12.55
N THR A 313 5.96 10.98 13.33
CA THR A 313 6.16 11.48 14.71
C THR A 313 6.46 10.32 15.67
N PRO A 314 7.11 10.56 16.82
CA PRO A 314 7.29 9.55 17.85
C PRO A 314 5.97 8.88 18.29
N ASP A 315 4.89 9.67 18.48
CA ASP A 315 3.56 9.14 18.83
C ASP A 315 3.02 8.14 17.79
N TYR A 316 3.30 8.37 16.50
CA TYR A 316 2.95 7.41 15.45
C TYR A 316 3.76 6.12 15.60
N ASN A 317 5.05 6.23 15.88
CA ASN A 317 5.93 5.07 16.07
C ASN A 317 5.57 4.28 17.34
N ASP A 318 5.00 4.90 18.36
CA ASP A 318 4.47 4.19 19.53
C ASP A 318 3.20 3.39 19.20
N LEU A 319 2.34 3.93 18.33
CA LEU A 319 1.13 3.25 17.85
C LEU A 319 1.44 2.14 16.84
N PHE A 320 2.43 2.38 15.99
CA PHE A 320 2.87 1.54 14.88
C PHE A 320 4.38 1.33 14.98
N SER A 321 4.79 0.48 15.92
CA SER A 321 6.19 0.24 16.24
C SER A 321 6.96 -0.43 15.10
N GLY A 322 8.24 -0.07 14.96
CA GLY A 322 9.17 -0.69 14.01
C GLY A 322 9.28 0.02 12.67
N ASP A 323 8.82 1.28 12.57
CA ASP A 323 8.80 2.06 11.34
C ASP A 323 8.13 1.33 10.15
N PRO A 324 6.96 0.70 10.36
CA PRO A 324 6.32 -0.15 9.36
C PRO A 324 5.78 0.69 8.20
N THR A 325 5.84 0.11 7.00
CA THR A 325 5.26 0.69 5.78
C THR A 325 4.21 -0.23 5.15
N TRP A 326 4.16 -1.48 5.61
CA TRP A 326 3.33 -2.58 5.14
C TRP A 326 3.34 -2.67 3.61
N VAL A 327 4.53 -2.83 3.04
CA VAL A 327 4.74 -3.15 1.62
C VAL A 327 4.34 -4.60 1.39
N THR A 328 3.04 -4.85 1.50
CA THR A 328 2.47 -6.20 1.59
C THR A 328 2.34 -6.79 0.21
N GLU A 329 2.91 -7.96 0.03
CA GLU A 329 2.86 -8.76 -1.20
C GLU A 329 2.17 -10.09 -0.89
N ALA A 330 1.06 -10.33 -1.58
CA ALA A 330 0.31 -11.58 -1.50
C ALA A 330 0.90 -12.61 -2.47
N ILE A 331 1.26 -13.80 -1.97
CA ILE A 331 2.02 -14.82 -2.70
C ILE A 331 1.21 -16.12 -2.81
N GLY A 332 1.27 -16.77 -3.97
CA GLY A 332 0.69 -18.10 -4.16
C GLY A 332 -0.84 -18.06 -4.23
N GLY A 333 -1.52 -18.88 -3.41
CA GLY A 333 -2.96 -19.11 -3.49
C GLY A 333 -3.39 -20.05 -4.62
N MET A 334 -4.69 -20.20 -4.82
CA MET A 334 -5.28 -21.02 -5.89
C MET A 334 -6.14 -20.16 -6.83
N GLY A 335 -6.22 -20.58 -8.08
CA GLY A 335 -7.19 -20.07 -9.06
C GLY A 335 -8.60 -20.58 -8.76
N LEU A 336 -9.61 -19.83 -9.22
CA LEU A 336 -11.00 -20.29 -9.22
C LEU A 336 -11.20 -21.53 -10.12
N ASP A 337 -10.26 -21.81 -11.02
CA ASP A 337 -10.23 -22.99 -11.88
C ASP A 337 -9.57 -24.22 -11.22
N GLY A 338 -9.12 -24.09 -9.96
CA GLY A 338 -8.51 -25.16 -9.18
C GLY A 338 -7.01 -25.32 -9.37
N ARG A 339 -6.38 -24.64 -10.33
CA ARG A 339 -4.91 -24.64 -10.46
C ARG A 339 -4.27 -23.80 -9.36
N THR A 340 -3.08 -24.18 -8.91
CA THR A 340 -2.30 -23.32 -8.00
C THR A 340 -1.85 -22.05 -8.71
N LEU A 341 -1.84 -20.91 -8.02
CA LEU A 341 -1.23 -19.66 -8.48
C LEU A 341 0.23 -19.51 -8.01
N VAL A 342 0.78 -20.55 -7.35
CA VAL A 342 2.20 -20.68 -7.07
C VAL A 342 2.97 -20.80 -8.39
N THR A 343 4.04 -20.02 -8.48
CA THR A 343 4.99 -19.99 -9.59
C THR A 343 6.41 -20.06 -9.07
N LYS A 344 7.42 -20.12 -9.95
CA LYS A 344 8.81 -20.02 -9.52
C LYS A 344 9.08 -18.70 -8.81
N SER A 345 8.53 -17.57 -9.28
CA SER A 345 8.66 -16.30 -8.55
C SER A 345 8.06 -16.30 -7.15
N SER A 346 7.12 -17.21 -6.84
CA SER A 346 6.65 -17.39 -5.45
C SER A 346 7.78 -17.90 -4.54
N PHE A 347 8.67 -18.74 -5.05
CA PHE A 347 9.88 -19.16 -4.34
C PHE A 347 10.96 -18.07 -4.39
N ARG A 348 11.21 -17.43 -5.54
CA ARG A 348 12.25 -16.39 -5.70
C ARG A 348 12.06 -15.21 -4.74
N ILE A 349 10.81 -14.75 -4.56
CA ILE A 349 10.54 -13.64 -3.65
C ILE A 349 10.75 -14.03 -2.18
N LEU A 350 10.41 -15.26 -1.80
CA LEU A 350 10.69 -15.79 -0.46
C LEU A 350 12.20 -16.00 -0.26
N HIS A 351 12.92 -16.42 -1.31
CA HIS A 351 14.36 -16.62 -1.28
C HIS A 351 15.16 -15.34 -1.06
N THR A 352 14.55 -14.17 -1.27
CA THR A 352 15.17 -12.90 -0.86
C THR A 352 15.43 -12.83 0.65
N LEU A 353 14.71 -13.60 1.47
CA LEU A 353 14.97 -13.73 2.90
C LEU A 353 16.22 -14.56 3.22
N ASP A 354 16.70 -15.37 2.27
CA ASP A 354 18.02 -16.02 2.34
C ASP A 354 19.10 -15.11 1.74
N ASN A 355 18.88 -14.62 0.52
CA ASN A 355 19.85 -13.83 -0.25
C ASN A 355 20.18 -12.47 0.39
N LEU A 356 19.16 -11.77 0.90
CA LEU A 356 19.28 -10.45 1.55
C LEU A 356 19.11 -10.57 3.07
N GLY A 357 18.94 -11.79 3.60
CA GLY A 357 18.64 -12.03 5.01
C GLY A 357 17.21 -11.66 5.42
N PRO A 358 16.81 -12.02 6.66
CA PRO A 358 15.49 -11.76 7.22
C PRO A 358 15.18 -10.25 7.27
N ALA A 359 13.95 -9.89 6.96
CA ALA A 359 13.47 -8.51 7.05
C ALA A 359 11.95 -8.45 7.28
N PRO A 360 11.45 -7.44 8.00
CA PRO A 360 10.01 -7.24 8.21
C PRO A 360 9.30 -6.72 6.95
N GLU A 361 10.02 -6.05 6.06
CA GLU A 361 9.53 -5.56 4.78
C GLU A 361 10.29 -6.23 3.62
N PRO A 362 9.66 -6.35 2.43
CA PRO A 362 8.22 -6.29 2.22
C PRO A 362 7.49 -7.33 3.10
N ASN A 363 6.30 -6.99 3.57
CA ASN A 363 5.47 -7.90 4.35
C ASN A 363 4.94 -9.05 3.46
N LEU A 364 5.69 -10.16 3.40
CA LEU A 364 5.39 -11.30 2.53
C LEU A 364 4.27 -12.17 3.12
N THR A 365 3.16 -12.23 2.39
CA THR A 365 1.92 -12.88 2.85
C THR A 365 1.56 -14.08 1.97
N ILE A 366 1.68 -15.27 2.53
CA ILE A 366 1.30 -16.51 1.84
C ILE A 366 -0.22 -16.65 1.86
N LEU A 367 -0.83 -16.68 0.68
CA LEU A 367 -2.24 -17.05 0.52
C LEU A 367 -2.35 -18.58 0.63
N TRP A 368 -2.57 -19.05 1.85
CA TRP A 368 -2.53 -20.45 2.22
C TRP A 368 -3.81 -21.20 1.82
N SER A 369 -3.65 -22.33 1.14
CA SER A 369 -4.74 -23.26 0.83
C SER A 369 -4.32 -24.70 1.15
N ASN A 370 -5.29 -25.52 1.53
CA ASN A 370 -5.10 -26.96 1.68
C ASN A 370 -4.66 -27.64 0.37
N ASN A 371 -4.91 -27.03 -0.78
CA ASN A 371 -4.55 -27.56 -2.10
C ASN A 371 -3.25 -26.97 -2.69
N LEU A 372 -2.50 -26.15 -1.93
CA LEU A 372 -1.19 -25.69 -2.40
C LEU A 372 -0.25 -26.88 -2.65
N PRO A 373 0.69 -26.77 -3.61
CA PRO A 373 1.72 -27.77 -3.84
C PRO A 373 2.48 -28.08 -2.56
N LYS A 374 2.70 -29.38 -2.29
CA LYS A 374 3.35 -29.84 -1.06
C LYS A 374 4.74 -29.20 -0.88
N ALA A 375 5.54 -29.16 -1.93
CA ALA A 375 6.88 -28.58 -1.89
C ALA A 375 6.86 -27.09 -1.51
N PHE A 376 5.91 -26.32 -2.03
CA PHE A 376 5.76 -24.91 -1.64
C PHE A 376 5.36 -24.76 -0.17
N LYS A 377 4.45 -25.60 0.34
CA LYS A 377 4.09 -25.60 1.77
C LYS A 377 5.30 -25.89 2.67
N GLU A 378 6.10 -26.89 2.29
CA GLU A 378 7.32 -27.27 3.01
C GLU A 378 8.36 -26.14 2.97
N TYR A 379 8.51 -25.47 1.82
CA TYR A 379 9.41 -24.33 1.68
C TYR A 379 8.94 -23.11 2.49
N CYS A 380 7.64 -22.77 2.48
CA CYS A 380 7.11 -21.71 3.35
C CYS A 380 7.38 -22.02 4.83
N ALA A 381 7.14 -23.27 5.26
CA ALA A 381 7.43 -23.69 6.63
C ALA A 381 8.91 -23.55 6.97
N LYS A 382 9.81 -23.94 6.05
CA LYS A 382 11.26 -23.74 6.19
C LYS A 382 11.61 -22.26 6.35
N ILE A 383 11.12 -21.38 5.47
CA ILE A 383 11.37 -19.94 5.55
C ILE A 383 10.84 -19.35 6.86
N SER A 384 9.69 -19.81 7.35
CA SER A 384 9.17 -19.38 8.66
C SER A 384 10.08 -19.82 9.81
N ILE A 385 10.56 -21.07 9.80
CA ILE A 385 11.50 -21.59 10.81
C ILE A 385 12.81 -20.79 10.79
N ASP A 386 13.33 -20.51 9.60
CA ASP A 386 14.65 -19.90 9.45
C ASP A 386 14.63 -18.39 9.73
N THR A 387 13.51 -17.70 9.48
CA THR A 387 13.49 -16.22 9.42
C THR A 387 12.40 -15.56 10.25
N SER A 388 11.32 -16.27 10.59
CA SER A 388 10.11 -15.69 11.24
C SER A 388 9.56 -14.44 10.54
N SER A 389 9.78 -14.30 9.23
CA SER A 389 9.55 -13.05 8.47
C SER A 389 8.40 -13.13 7.46
N ILE A 390 7.56 -14.16 7.51
CA ILE A 390 6.40 -14.31 6.60
C ILE A 390 5.12 -14.55 7.39
N GLN A 391 4.00 -14.09 6.84
CA GLN A 391 2.66 -14.30 7.40
C GLN A 391 1.80 -15.17 6.48
N TYR A 392 0.71 -15.71 7.02
CA TYR A 392 -0.18 -16.63 6.34
C TYR A 392 -1.63 -16.18 6.45
N GLU A 393 -2.34 -16.24 5.33
CA GLU A 393 -3.72 -15.80 5.21
C GLU A 393 -4.55 -16.87 4.50
N ASN A 394 -5.77 -17.12 4.96
CA ASN A 394 -6.56 -18.28 4.51
C ASN A 394 -7.23 -18.04 3.14
N ASP A 395 -6.59 -18.52 2.08
CA ASP A 395 -7.08 -18.41 0.71
C ASP A 395 -8.32 -19.27 0.45
N ASP A 396 -8.51 -20.38 1.16
CA ASP A 396 -9.70 -21.22 1.00
C ASP A 396 -10.99 -20.50 1.45
N ILE A 397 -10.87 -19.52 2.34
CA ILE A 397 -11.98 -18.63 2.75
C ILE A 397 -12.06 -17.43 1.81
N MET A 398 -10.95 -16.69 1.66
CA MET A 398 -10.97 -15.37 1.00
C MET A 398 -11.23 -15.47 -0.50
N ARG A 399 -10.71 -16.49 -1.18
CA ARG A 399 -10.89 -16.66 -2.63
C ARG A 399 -12.36 -16.71 -3.05
N ASN A 400 -13.24 -17.23 -2.20
CA ASN A 400 -14.68 -17.31 -2.48
C ASN A 400 -15.37 -15.94 -2.42
N LEU A 401 -14.79 -14.97 -1.71
CA LEU A 401 -15.36 -13.64 -1.50
C LEU A 401 -14.76 -12.62 -2.47
N TRP A 402 -13.44 -12.67 -2.68
CA TRP A 402 -12.72 -11.70 -3.50
C TRP A 402 -12.26 -12.22 -4.87
N GLY A 403 -12.42 -13.51 -5.16
CA GLY A 403 -11.90 -14.15 -6.37
C GLY A 403 -10.43 -14.55 -6.22
N ASP A 404 -9.74 -14.80 -7.32
CA ASP A 404 -8.36 -15.31 -7.34
C ASP A 404 -7.30 -14.26 -7.72
N ASP A 405 -7.69 -12.98 -7.81
CA ASP A 405 -6.78 -11.83 -8.05
C ASP A 405 -7.04 -10.71 -7.02
N TYR A 406 -7.05 -11.09 -5.74
CA TYR A 406 -7.06 -10.17 -4.60
C TYR A 406 -5.66 -10.05 -4.01
N GLY A 407 -5.43 -8.92 -3.34
CA GLY A 407 -4.25 -8.69 -2.49
C GLY A 407 -4.66 -8.44 -1.05
N ILE A 408 -3.66 -8.36 -0.16
CA ILE A 408 -3.84 -8.02 1.25
C ILE A 408 -3.30 -6.61 1.48
N ALA A 409 -4.13 -5.71 2.00
CA ALA A 409 -3.71 -4.39 2.41
C ALA A 409 -3.39 -4.37 3.91
N CYS A 410 -2.24 -3.77 4.25
CA CYS A 410 -1.73 -3.70 5.62
C CYS A 410 -1.45 -5.11 6.17
N CYS A 411 -2.22 -5.56 7.16
CA CYS A 411 -1.99 -6.84 7.82
C CYS A 411 -2.84 -7.96 7.22
N VAL A 412 -4.18 -7.78 7.20
CA VAL A 412 -5.14 -8.90 7.04
C VAL A 412 -6.35 -8.58 6.16
N SER A 413 -6.41 -7.41 5.53
CA SER A 413 -7.63 -7.00 4.81
C SER A 413 -7.53 -7.21 3.31
N ALA A 414 -8.29 -8.19 2.83
CA ALA A 414 -8.38 -8.52 1.42
C ALA A 414 -9.12 -7.45 0.61
N MET A 415 -8.68 -7.24 -0.63
CA MET A 415 -9.37 -6.42 -1.62
C MET A 415 -9.08 -6.90 -3.04
N LYS A 416 -10.08 -6.79 -3.93
CA LYS A 416 -9.89 -7.04 -5.37
C LYS A 416 -8.99 -5.96 -5.95
N LEU A 417 -7.85 -6.36 -6.52
CA LEU A 417 -6.85 -5.42 -7.01
C LEU A 417 -7.40 -4.53 -8.13
N GLY A 418 -7.21 -3.22 -7.99
CA GLY A 418 -7.70 -2.22 -8.93
C GLY A 418 -9.23 -2.14 -9.02
N LYS A 419 -9.98 -2.73 -8.08
CA LYS A 419 -11.46 -2.75 -8.08
C LYS A 419 -12.08 -2.39 -6.74
N GLN A 420 -11.34 -2.52 -5.66
CA GLN A 420 -11.80 -2.24 -4.31
C GLN A 420 -10.72 -1.50 -3.51
N MET A 421 -11.15 -0.63 -2.62
CA MET A 421 -10.32 0.01 -1.59
C MET A 421 -11.04 0.02 -0.24
N GLN A 422 -10.31 0.35 0.83
CA GLN A 422 -10.86 0.46 2.17
C GLN A 422 -10.64 1.87 2.73
N PHE A 423 -11.69 2.41 3.33
CA PHE A 423 -11.59 3.56 4.21
C PHE A 423 -11.09 3.07 5.57
N PHE A 424 -9.84 3.41 5.88
CA PHE A 424 -9.14 2.91 7.06
C PHE A 424 -9.68 3.55 8.35
N GLY A 425 -10.19 2.73 9.28
CA GLY A 425 -10.77 3.24 10.51
C GLY A 425 -9.87 3.23 11.74
N ALA A 426 -8.67 2.65 11.70
CA ALA A 426 -7.89 2.33 12.90
C ALA A 426 -8.67 1.40 13.86
N ARG A 427 -8.91 1.80 15.13
CA ARG A 427 -9.61 0.94 16.11
C ARG A 427 -10.37 1.68 17.22
N ALA A 428 -11.42 1.05 17.72
CA ALA A 428 -12.12 1.41 18.95
C ALA A 428 -11.72 0.51 20.13
N ASN A 429 -11.67 1.08 21.35
CA ASN A 429 -11.21 0.36 22.55
C ASN A 429 -12.38 -0.24 23.32
N LEU A 430 -12.74 -1.48 23.01
CA LEU A 430 -13.85 -2.19 23.67
C LEU A 430 -13.62 -2.42 25.17
N ALA A 431 -12.36 -2.57 25.61
CA ALA A 431 -12.05 -2.73 27.03
C ALA A 431 -12.35 -1.44 27.82
N LYS A 432 -12.02 -0.27 27.26
CA LYS A 432 -12.39 1.01 27.86
C LYS A 432 -13.91 1.26 27.78
N ALA A 433 -14.57 0.82 26.71
CA ALA A 433 -16.03 0.88 26.60
C ALA A 433 -16.71 0.11 27.75
N LEU A 434 -16.17 -1.05 28.13
CA LEU A 434 -16.66 -1.81 29.29
C LEU A 434 -16.49 -1.03 30.60
N LEU A 435 -15.36 -0.36 30.80
CA LEU A 435 -15.16 0.49 31.99
C LEU A 435 -16.13 1.67 32.00
N TYR A 436 -16.42 2.27 30.85
CA TYR A 436 -17.40 3.34 30.73
C TYR A 436 -18.81 2.83 31.05
N ALA A 437 -19.16 1.62 30.63
CA ALA A 437 -20.41 0.96 30.97
C ALA A 437 -20.59 0.79 32.49
N ILE A 438 -19.51 0.44 33.20
CA ILE A 438 -19.53 0.31 34.66
C ILE A 438 -19.61 1.69 35.34
N ASN A 439 -18.86 2.67 34.82
CA ASN A 439 -18.66 3.99 35.44
C ASN A 439 -19.67 5.06 35.01
N GLY A 440 -20.77 4.70 34.32
CA GLY A 440 -21.79 5.68 33.89
C GLY A 440 -21.30 6.65 32.81
N GLY A 441 -20.44 6.17 31.91
CA GLY A 441 -19.85 6.94 30.80
C GLY A 441 -18.63 7.78 31.16
N LYS A 442 -18.12 7.65 32.40
CA LYS A 442 -16.92 8.37 32.86
C LYS A 442 -15.65 7.60 32.60
N ASP A 443 -14.62 8.35 32.25
CA ASP A 443 -13.26 7.87 32.10
C ASP A 443 -12.63 7.53 33.45
N GLU A 444 -12.06 6.34 33.57
CA GLU A 444 -11.52 5.81 34.83
C GLU A 444 -10.23 6.51 35.29
N ILE A 445 -9.53 7.22 34.40
CA ILE A 445 -8.26 7.87 34.70
C ILE A 445 -8.48 9.35 35.07
N SER A 446 -9.18 10.08 34.22
CA SER A 446 -9.44 11.52 34.35
C SER A 446 -10.70 11.84 35.17
N GLY A 447 -11.65 10.90 35.28
CA GLY A 447 -12.96 11.12 35.88
C GLY A 447 -13.91 11.96 35.01
N GLU A 448 -13.51 12.36 33.81
CA GLU A 448 -14.32 13.18 32.91
C GLU A 448 -15.50 12.39 32.33
N GLN A 449 -16.62 13.08 32.09
CA GLN A 449 -17.73 12.52 31.33
C GLN A 449 -17.39 12.55 29.83
N ILE A 450 -17.13 11.36 29.27
CA ILE A 450 -16.80 11.16 27.86
C ILE A 450 -17.99 10.56 27.11
N GLY A 451 -18.51 9.43 27.60
CA GLY A 451 -19.70 8.77 27.07
C GLY A 451 -21.01 9.36 27.59
N PRO A 452 -22.17 8.82 27.18
CA PRO A 452 -23.47 9.21 27.67
C PRO A 452 -23.56 9.08 29.19
N MET A 453 -24.28 9.98 29.84
CA MET A 453 -24.47 9.95 31.29
C MET A 453 -25.61 8.99 31.63
N PHE A 454 -25.31 7.99 32.46
CA PHE A 454 -26.29 7.08 33.05
C PHE A 454 -25.79 6.62 34.43
N GLU A 455 -26.66 5.95 35.19
CA GLU A 455 -26.34 5.51 36.54
C GLU A 455 -25.17 4.48 36.50
N PRO A 456 -24.09 4.69 37.26
CA PRO A 456 -23.00 3.71 37.35
C PRO A 456 -23.47 2.46 38.10
N ILE A 457 -22.76 1.36 37.92
CA ILE A 457 -22.99 0.16 38.72
C ILE A 457 -22.41 0.40 40.12
N THR A 458 -23.24 0.24 41.16
CA THR A 458 -22.87 0.53 42.56
C THR A 458 -22.89 -0.70 43.48
N CYS A 459 -23.23 -1.88 42.94
CA CYS A 459 -23.25 -3.13 43.68
C CYS A 459 -21.84 -3.58 44.08
N GLU A 460 -21.73 -4.32 45.20
CA GLU A 460 -20.44 -4.84 45.70
C GLU A 460 -19.81 -5.88 44.75
N TYR A 461 -20.65 -6.66 44.07
CA TYR A 461 -20.25 -7.66 43.08
C TYR A 461 -20.97 -7.39 41.77
N LEU A 462 -20.21 -7.31 40.67
CA LEU A 462 -20.77 -7.09 39.34
C LEU A 462 -21.73 -8.21 38.93
N ASP A 463 -22.97 -7.85 38.62
CA ASP A 463 -23.93 -8.74 37.97
C ASP A 463 -23.69 -8.76 36.46
N TYR A 464 -23.62 -9.96 35.88
CA TYR A 464 -23.30 -10.12 34.46
C TYR A 464 -24.35 -9.48 33.55
N ASP A 465 -25.64 -9.69 33.84
CA ASP A 465 -26.73 -9.21 32.98
C ASP A 465 -26.83 -7.68 33.04
N GLU A 466 -26.63 -7.08 34.23
CA GLU A 466 -26.54 -5.63 34.39
C GLU A 466 -25.36 -5.03 33.60
N VAL A 467 -24.16 -5.62 33.72
CA VAL A 467 -22.97 -5.16 33.00
C VAL A 467 -23.16 -5.25 31.50
N VAL A 468 -23.65 -6.39 31.00
CA VAL A 468 -23.85 -6.59 29.56
C VAL A 468 -24.89 -5.62 29.01
N GLY A 469 -25.99 -5.38 29.74
CA GLY A 469 -27.01 -4.40 29.34
C GLY A 469 -26.45 -2.98 29.20
N LYS A 470 -25.64 -2.51 30.17
CA LYS A 470 -24.99 -1.20 30.10
C LYS A 470 -23.87 -1.16 29.06
N PHE A 471 -23.19 -2.29 28.83
CA PHE A 471 -22.15 -2.41 27.82
C PHE A 471 -22.72 -2.29 26.42
N ASP A 472 -23.82 -2.99 26.12
CA ASP A 472 -24.54 -2.90 24.84
C ASP A 472 -24.96 -1.45 24.54
N GLN A 473 -25.56 -0.75 25.50
CA GLN A 473 -25.88 0.67 25.38
C GLN A 473 -24.65 1.56 25.11
N THR A 474 -23.51 1.21 25.71
CA THR A 474 -22.25 1.94 25.48
C THR A 474 -21.68 1.67 24.09
N LEU A 475 -21.85 0.44 23.57
CA LEU A 475 -21.43 0.07 22.22
C LEU A 475 -22.28 0.75 21.15
N ASP A 476 -23.58 0.92 21.36
CA ASP A 476 -24.45 1.69 20.47
C ASP A 476 -23.90 3.12 20.28
N TRP A 477 -23.64 3.83 21.37
CA TRP A 477 -23.04 5.16 21.33
C TRP A 477 -21.66 5.17 20.66
N LEU A 478 -20.81 4.20 21.01
CA LEU A 478 -19.45 4.14 20.49
C LEU A 478 -19.45 3.90 18.97
N SER A 479 -20.32 3.04 18.47
CA SER A 479 -20.45 2.74 17.05
C SER A 479 -20.90 3.96 16.25
N GLU A 480 -21.91 4.70 16.73
CA GLU A 480 -22.38 5.93 16.10
C GLU A 480 -21.29 7.00 16.07
N LEU A 481 -20.61 7.20 17.22
CA LEU A 481 -19.53 8.18 17.32
C LEU A 481 -18.37 7.82 16.39
N TYR A 482 -18.00 6.55 16.34
CA TYR A 482 -16.88 6.08 15.54
C TYR A 482 -17.16 6.26 14.05
N ILE A 483 -18.30 5.78 13.55
CA ILE A 483 -18.69 5.93 12.13
C ILE A 483 -18.79 7.40 11.73
N ASN A 484 -19.40 8.26 12.55
CA ASN A 484 -19.48 9.68 12.25
C ASN A 484 -18.09 10.35 12.23
N THR A 485 -17.15 9.88 13.06
CA THR A 485 -15.77 10.37 13.06
C THR A 485 -15.08 9.98 11.76
N LEU A 486 -15.24 8.72 11.32
CA LEU A 486 -14.65 8.24 10.08
C LEU A 486 -15.25 8.91 8.83
N ASN A 487 -16.56 9.15 8.81
CA ASN A 487 -17.22 9.91 7.74
C ASN A 487 -16.56 11.29 7.54
N VAL A 488 -16.26 12.00 8.63
CA VAL A 488 -15.55 13.28 8.56
C VAL A 488 -14.13 13.10 8.03
N ILE A 489 -13.39 12.11 8.55
CA ILE A 489 -12.01 11.84 8.11
C ILE A 489 -11.96 11.55 6.61
N HIS A 490 -12.74 10.60 6.11
CA HIS A 490 -12.63 10.17 4.72
C HIS A 490 -13.14 11.22 3.74
N PHE A 491 -14.18 11.98 4.11
CA PHE A 491 -14.60 13.15 3.33
C PHE A 491 -13.49 14.19 3.20
N MET A 492 -12.78 14.51 4.29
CA MET A 492 -11.69 15.48 4.26
C MET A 492 -10.45 14.94 3.55
N HIS A 493 -10.21 13.63 3.61
CA HIS A 493 -9.11 12.99 2.92
C HIS A 493 -9.31 13.01 1.40
N ASP A 494 -10.51 12.64 0.90
CA ASP A 494 -10.85 12.75 -0.52
C ASP A 494 -10.72 14.20 -1.01
N LYS A 495 -11.14 15.17 -0.18
CA LYS A 495 -11.10 16.58 -0.56
C LYS A 495 -9.69 17.19 -0.59
N TYR A 496 -8.82 16.82 0.35
CA TYR A 496 -7.55 17.53 0.56
C TYR A 496 -6.31 16.69 0.26
N ASN A 497 -6.43 15.36 0.22
CA ASN A 497 -5.31 14.43 0.05
C ASN A 497 -5.71 13.19 -0.78
N TYR A 498 -6.45 13.37 -1.87
CA TYR A 498 -6.85 12.29 -2.77
C TYR A 498 -5.62 11.54 -3.35
N GLU A 499 -5.63 10.21 -3.34
CA GLU A 499 -4.54 9.33 -3.77
C GLU A 499 -4.55 9.10 -5.29
N LYS A 500 -4.32 10.20 -6.02
CA LYS A 500 -4.53 10.33 -7.47
C LYS A 500 -3.91 9.18 -8.26
N LEU A 501 -2.64 8.85 -8.01
CA LEU A 501 -1.97 7.80 -8.78
C LEU A 501 -2.50 6.40 -8.45
N GLN A 502 -2.70 6.09 -7.16
CA GLN A 502 -3.23 4.78 -6.77
C GLN A 502 -4.62 4.57 -7.36
N MET A 503 -5.48 5.61 -7.32
CA MET A 503 -6.81 5.56 -7.91
C MET A 503 -6.80 5.55 -9.44
N ALA A 504 -5.79 6.16 -10.09
CA ALA A 504 -5.62 6.08 -11.54
C ALA A 504 -5.34 4.65 -12.03
N LEU A 505 -4.89 3.77 -11.12
CA LEU A 505 -4.64 2.36 -11.36
C LEU A 505 -5.78 1.46 -10.86
N HIS A 506 -6.96 2.03 -10.60
CA HIS A 506 -8.21 1.30 -10.36
C HIS A 506 -9.18 1.42 -11.56
N ASP A 507 -10.23 0.62 -11.58
CA ASP A 507 -11.39 0.86 -12.42
C ASP A 507 -12.07 2.18 -12.01
N ILE A 508 -12.93 2.75 -12.86
CA ILE A 508 -13.62 4.02 -12.54
C ILE A 508 -14.48 3.89 -11.27
N ASN A 509 -15.20 2.77 -11.17
CA ASN A 509 -16.06 2.49 -10.04
C ASN A 509 -15.29 1.55 -9.13
N VAL A 510 -14.95 2.06 -7.95
CA VAL A 510 -14.20 1.33 -6.93
C VAL A 510 -15.13 1.04 -5.77
N ASP A 511 -15.24 -0.23 -5.41
CA ASP A 511 -15.94 -0.66 -4.22
C ASP A 511 -15.22 -0.11 -2.99
N ARG A 512 -15.94 0.58 -2.10
CA ARG A 512 -15.39 1.19 -0.89
C ARG A 512 -16.05 0.56 0.33
N THR A 513 -15.24 0.17 1.32
CA THR A 513 -15.72 -0.37 2.59
C THR A 513 -15.13 0.42 3.75
N GLU A 514 -15.98 0.74 4.73
CA GLU A 514 -15.58 1.37 6.00
C GLU A 514 -14.97 0.32 6.93
N ALA A 515 -13.65 0.34 7.13
CA ALA A 515 -12.94 -0.68 7.90
C ALA A 515 -12.82 -0.27 9.38
N CYS A 516 -13.81 -0.65 10.19
CA CYS A 516 -13.84 -0.42 11.64
C CYS A 516 -13.09 -1.55 12.38
N GLY A 517 -12.15 -1.19 13.26
CA GLY A 517 -11.33 -2.13 14.02
C GLY A 517 -11.48 -2.06 15.53
#